data_AF-A0A1F8BBP2-F1
#
_entry.id   AF-A0A1F8BBP2-F1
#
_cell.length_a   1.000
_cell.length_b   1.000
_cell.length_c   1.000
_cell.angle_alpha   90.00
_cell.angle_beta   90.00
_cell.angle_gamma   90.00
#
_symmetry.space_group_name_H-M   'P 1'
#
loop_
_entity.id
_entity.type
_entity.pdbx_description
1 polymer ?
#
loop_
_entity_poly.entity_id
_entity_poly.type
_entity_poly.pdbx_seq_one_letter_code
_entity_poly.pdbx_strand_id
1 'polypeptide(L)' 'MRANRTRRFFTAHIRKLPQLTSKEKDVLIRRLKMFTLEKIGLIFGVTEARIRQIEKKALDKVRRKSYQQKLFNKKSTR' A
#
# COMPACT_ATOMS: atom_id res chain seq x y z
N MET A 1 -6.09 -2.26 -23.65
CA MET A 1 -6.48 -1.84 -22.28
C MET A 1 -5.47 -0.83 -21.74
N ARG A 2 -5.87 0.42 -21.48
CA ARG A 2 -5.01 1.39 -20.76
C ARG A 2 -4.82 0.88 -19.34
N ALA A 3 -3.65 0.35 -19.00
CA ALA A 3 -3.32 0.04 -17.62
C ALA A 3 -3.55 1.31 -16.78
N ASN A 4 -4.44 1.24 -15.79
CA ASN A 4 -4.79 2.37 -14.94
C ASN A 4 -3.51 3.02 -14.39
N ARG A 5 -3.09 4.17 -14.95
CA ARG A 5 -1.86 4.90 -14.58
C ARG A 5 -1.78 5.10 -13.07
N THR A 6 -2.94 5.31 -12.45
CA THR A 6 -3.17 5.43 -11.02
C THR A 6 -2.69 4.23 -10.20
N ARG A 7 -3.04 2.99 -10.58
CA ARG A 7 -2.62 1.79 -9.82
C ARG A 7 -1.10 1.58 -9.90
N ARG A 8 -0.52 1.80 -11.08
CA ARG A 8 0.94 1.76 -11.28
C ARG A 8 1.65 2.80 -10.43
N PHE A 9 1.15 4.03 -10.43
CA PHE A 9 1.69 5.11 -9.60
C PHE A 9 1.66 4.75 -8.11
N PHE A 10 0.52 4.33 -7.58
CA PHE A 10 0.40 3.95 -6.17
C PHE A 10 1.27 2.75 -5.81
N THR A 11 1.36 1.74 -6.68
CA THR A 11 2.26 0.59 -6.46
C THR A 11 3.72 1.04 -6.37
N ALA A 12 4.17 1.91 -7.29
CA ALA A 12 5.53 2.44 -7.27
C ALA A 12 5.78 3.31 -6.02
N HIS A 13 4.78 4.10 -5.60
CA HIS A 13 4.87 4.93 -4.41
C HIS A 13 5.00 4.07 -3.14
N ILE A 14 4.12 3.09 -2.94
CA ILE A 14 4.14 2.19 -1.77
C ILE A 14 5.49 1.48 -1.63
N ARG A 15 6.08 1.03 -2.75
CA ARG A 15 7.41 0.39 -2.73
C ARG A 15 8.50 1.31 -2.15
N LYS A 16 8.43 2.61 -2.44
CA LYS A 16 9.40 3.62 -2.01
C LYS A 16 9.18 4.13 -0.59
N LEU A 17 8.08 3.76 0.08
CA LEU A 17 7.82 4.20 1.45
C LEU A 17 8.77 3.48 2.44
N PRO A 18 9.68 4.20 3.13
CA PRO A 18 10.62 3.58 4.06
C PRO A 18 9.96 3.10 5.36
N GLN A 19 8.84 3.69 5.76
CA GLN A 19 8.15 3.38 7.02
C GLN A 19 7.32 2.08 6.99
N LEU A 20 7.13 1.51 5.79
CA LEU A 20 6.42 0.25 5.61
C LEU A 20 7.41 -0.90 5.55
N THR A 21 7.11 -1.96 6.28
CA THR A 21 7.81 -3.25 6.17
C THR A 21 7.50 -3.92 4.83
N SER A 22 8.33 -4.88 4.42
CA SER A 22 8.12 -5.65 3.19
C SER A 22 6.75 -6.34 3.16
N LYS A 23 6.29 -6.87 4.30
CA LYS A 23 4.97 -7.51 4.44
C LYS A 23 3.82 -6.50 4.31
N GLU A 24 3.92 -5.33 4.94
CA GLU A 24 2.92 -4.26 4.79
C GLU A 24 2.83 -3.74 3.34
N LYS A 25 3.98 -3.59 2.67
CA LYS A 25 4.02 -3.20 1.24
C LYS A 25 3.32 -4.23 0.36
N ASP A 26 3.61 -5.52 0.56
CA ASP A 26 3.03 -6.57 -0.28
C ASP A 26 1.52 -6.70 -0.07
N VAL A 27 1.03 -6.61 1.17
CA VAL A 27 -0.42 -6.59 1.46
C VAL A 27 -1.10 -5.43 0.73
N LEU A 28 -0.61 -4.19 0.85
CA LEU A 28 -1.21 -3.04 0.17
C LEU A 28 -1.16 -3.16 -1.37
N ILE A 29 -0.06 -3.66 -1.93
CA ILE A 29 0.07 -3.85 -3.39
C ILE A 29 -0.93 -4.91 -3.90
N ARG A 30 -1.10 -6.02 -3.18
CA ARG A 30 -2.08 -7.05 -3.53
C ARG A 30 -3.52 -6.53 -3.42
N ARG A 31 -3.81 -5.68 -2.43
CA ARG A 31 -5.10 -4.99 -2.31
C ARG A 31 -5.38 -4.06 -3.49
N LEU A 32 -4.39 -3.29 -3.95
CA LEU A 32 -4.51 -2.47 -5.18
C LEU A 32 -4.77 -3.31 -6.45
N LYS A 33 -4.34 -4.57 -6.45
CA LYS A 33 -4.65 -5.57 -7.49
C LYS A 33 -5.98 -6.29 -7.28
N MET A 34 -6.82 -5.83 -6.34
CA MET A 34 -8.15 -6.37 -6.03
C MET A 34 -8.15 -7.78 -5.42
N PHE A 35 -7.07 -8.19 -4.76
CA PHE A 35 -7.08 -9.43 -3.97
C PHE A 35 -7.91 -9.23 -2.70
N THR A 36 -8.73 -10.24 -2.35
CA THR A 36 -9.45 -10.28 -1.07
C THR A 36 -8.49 -10.53 0.08
N LEU A 37 -8.88 -10.15 1.31
CA LEU A 37 -8.05 -10.36 2.50
C LEU A 37 -7.87 -11.86 2.77
N GLU A 38 -8.91 -12.66 2.54
CA GLU A 38 -8.86 -14.12 2.56
C GLU A 38 -7.81 -14.69 1.59
N LYS A 39 -7.84 -14.28 0.32
CA LYS A 39 -6.87 -14.75 -0.69
C LYS A 39 -5.44 -14.39 -0.32
N ILE A 40 -5.24 -13.19 0.24
CA ILE A 40 -3.93 -12.76 0.74
C ILE A 40 -3.54 -13.60 1.97
N GLY A 41 -4.48 -13.89 2.87
CA GLY A 41 -4.28 -14.74 4.04
C GLY A 41 -3.77 -16.12 3.66
N LEU A 42 -4.40 -16.75 2.67
CA LEU A 42 -3.98 -18.05 2.13
C LEU A 42 -2.52 -18.02 1.62
N ILE A 43 -2.13 -16.96 0.89
CA ILE A 43 -0.75 -16.80 0.38
C ILE A 43 0.27 -16.68 1.52
N PHE A 44 -0.12 -16.03 2.62
CA PHE A 44 0.76 -15.82 3.78
C PHE A 44 0.63 -16.90 4.85
N GLY A 45 -0.25 -17.89 4.69
CA GLY A 45 -0.55 -18.90 5.70
C GLY A 45 -1.14 -18.32 6.99
N VAL A 46 -1.92 -17.24 6.90
CA VAL A 46 -2.54 -16.57 8.06
C VAL A 46 -4.02 -16.31 7.84
N THR A 47 -4.73 -16.04 8.92
CA THR A 47 -6.16 -15.70 8.87
C THR A 47 -6.40 -14.34 8.20
N GLU A 48 -7.60 -14.17 7.62
CA GLU A 48 -8.06 -12.89 7.08
C GLU A 48 -7.94 -11.75 8.11
N ALA A 49 -8.35 -12.02 9.36
CA ALA A 49 -8.27 -11.04 10.45
C ALA A 49 -6.84 -10.52 10.64
N ARG A 50 -5.84 -11.39 10.49
CA ARG A 50 -4.43 -10.98 10.58
C ARG A 50 -4.03 -10.07 9.41
N ILE A 51 -4.48 -10.36 8.20
CA ILE A 51 -4.24 -9.47 7.04
C ILE A 51 -4.93 -8.12 7.24
N ARG A 52 -6.16 -8.10 7.76
CA ARG A 52 -6.90 -6.86 8.07
C ARG A 52 -6.14 -5.99 9.08
N GLN A 53 -5.56 -6.59 10.12
CA GLN A 53 -4.74 -5.86 11.10
C GLN A 53 -3.50 -5.24 10.44
N ILE A 54 -2.81 -5.99 9.58
CA ILE A 54 -1.63 -5.52 8.86
C ILE A 54 -2.02 -4.38 7.91
N GLU A 55 -3.11 -4.52 7.15
CA GLU A 55 -3.64 -3.49 6.26
C GLU A 55 -3.95 -2.20 7.03
N LYS A 56 -4.70 -2.30 8.13
CA LYS A 56 -5.02 -1.14 8.98
C LYS A 56 -3.76 -0.44 9.47
N LYS A 57 -2.80 -1.18 10.03
CA LYS A 57 -1.53 -0.63 10.52
C LYS A 57 -0.73 0.04 9.41
N ALA A 58 -0.70 -0.55 8.22
CA ALA A 58 -0.02 0.02 7.06
C ALA A 58 -0.71 1.31 6.58
N LEU A 59 -2.04 1.35 6.52
CA LEU A 59 -2.80 2.54 6.15
C LEU A 59 -2.61 3.68 7.16
N ASP A 60 -2.59 3.37 8.46
CA ASP A 60 -2.32 4.37 9.50
C ASP A 60 -0.93 5.01 9.33
N LYS A 61 0.08 4.21 8.97
CA LYS A 61 1.44 4.72 8.66
C LYS A 61 1.47 5.60 7.42
N VAL A 62 0.67 5.29 6.41
CA VAL A 62 0.55 6.11 5.17
C VAL A 62 -0.19 7.41 5.45
N ARG A 63 -1.22 7.39 6.31
CA ARG A 63 -2.10 8.54 6.60
C ARG A 63 -1.43 9.63 7.46
N ARG A 64 -0.41 9.31 8.25
CA ARG A 64 0.28 10.28 9.13
C ARG A 64 0.77 11.51 8.33
N LYS A 65 0.42 12.72 8.81
CA LYS A 65 0.62 14.03 8.12
C LYS A 65 2.06 14.25 7.62
N SER A 66 3.07 13.81 8.36
CA SER A 66 4.49 13.92 7.96
C SER A 66 4.82 13.20 6.65
N TYR A 67 4.02 12.22 6.25
CA TYR A 67 4.21 11.45 5.02
C TYR A 67 3.23 11.82 3.91
N GLN A 68 2.05 12.37 4.24
CA GLN A 68 1.15 12.97 3.25
C GLN A 68 1.79 14.17 2.55
N GLN A 69 2.56 15.00 3.26
CA GLN A 69 3.29 16.11 2.65
C GLN A 69 4.23 15.62 1.54
N LYS A 70 4.88 14.45 1.66
CA LYS A 70 5.72 13.89 0.58
C LYS A 70 4.93 13.35 -0.62
N LEU A 71 3.66 12.99 -0.45
CA LEU A 71 2.80 12.53 -1.54
C LEU A 71 2.37 13.70 -2.45
N PHE A 72 2.15 14.89 -1.86
CA PHE A 72 1.68 16.08 -2.56
C PHE A 72 2.77 17.13 -2.82
N ASN A 73 3.90 17.09 -2.11
CA ASN A 73 5.06 17.96 -2.34
C ASN A 73 5.88 17.46 -3.54
N LYS A 74 5.23 17.35 -4.70
CA LYS A 74 5.93 17.36 -5.97
C LYS A 74 6.25 18.83 -6.20
N LYS A 75 7.49 19.23 -5.90
CA LYS A 75 7.98 20.60 -6.06
C LYS A 75 7.42 21.18 -7.36
N SER A 76 6.80 22.34 -7.26
CA SER A 76 6.58 23.26 -8.37
C SER A 76 7.91 23.40 -9.12
N THR A 77 8.07 22.64 -10.19
CA THR A 77 9.08 22.90 -11.21
C THR A 77 8.62 24.18 -11.89
N ARG A 78 9.34 25.26 -11.60
CA ARG A 78 9.37 26.44 -12.45
C ARG A 78 9.72 26.03 -13.88
#